data_AF-A0A432WEQ6-F1
#
_entry.id   AF-A0A432WEQ6-F1
#
_cell.length_a   1.000
_cell.length_b   1.000
_cell.length_c   1.000
_cell.angle_alpha   90.00
_cell.angle_beta   90.00
_cell.angle_gamma   90.00
#
_symmetry.space_group_name_H-M   'P 1'
#
loop_
_entity.id
_entity.type
_entity.pdbx_description
1 polymer ?
#
loop_
_entity_poly.entity_id
_entity_poly.type
_entity_poly.pdbx_seq_one_letter_code
_entity_poly.pdbx_strand_id
1 'polypeptide(L)'
;MTTTRPEAPEQNEPLKTILQKQVAGFAPGVYPVNELFETIQGEGVFTGQPAIFLRLQGCPVGCPWCDTQHTWTLQPSDQTSAGEILVKTSADTRYAVQSSNDIVNTFKQRGFTAKHVVITGGEPCMYDLRPLAEVLEEAGYRLQIETSGTFEIRTSDNTWVTVSPKLEMPGGLDVLASAMRRANEVKHPIAMEKHIEALDELLIRCPVKPETIIALQPISQRPRATELAIKTCIARNWRLSVQMHKYLAIE
;
A
#
# COMPACT_ATOMS: atom_id res chain seq x y z
N MET A 1 34.64 14.05 -41.95
CA MET A 1 34.35 13.08 -40.88
C MET A 1 33.83 13.85 -39.68
N THR A 2 32.53 14.10 -39.64
CA THR A 2 31.86 14.74 -38.50
C THR A 2 31.59 13.68 -37.45
N THR A 3 32.37 13.71 -36.38
CA THR A 3 32.18 12.86 -35.22
C THR A 3 30.90 13.31 -34.49
N THR A 4 29.86 12.48 -34.55
CA THR A 4 28.68 12.64 -33.71
C THR A 4 29.11 12.43 -32.26
N ARG A 5 28.89 13.45 -31.43
CA ARG A 5 28.96 13.29 -29.97
C ARG A 5 27.90 12.26 -29.56
N PRO A 6 28.19 11.34 -28.64
CA PRO A 6 27.16 10.51 -28.04
C PRO A 6 26.16 11.44 -27.33
N GLU A 7 24.87 11.28 -27.66
CA GLU A 7 23.78 11.97 -26.98
C GLU A 7 23.82 11.63 -25.48
N ALA A 8 23.66 12.66 -24.65
CA ALA A 8 23.55 12.48 -23.21
C ALA A 8 22.28 11.67 -22.89
N PRO A 9 22.31 10.76 -21.90
CA PRO A 9 21.13 9.97 -21.54
C PRO A 9 19.98 10.88 -21.08
N GLU A 10 18.76 10.55 -21.48
CA GLU A 10 17.51 11.24 -21.12
C GLU A 10 17.33 11.35 -19.59
N GLN A 11 17.68 12.49 -19.00
CA GLN A 11 17.68 12.71 -17.54
C GLN A 11 16.39 13.35 -16.98
N ASN A 12 15.20 13.06 -17.51
CA ASN A 12 13.96 13.63 -16.92
C ASN A 12 12.70 12.78 -17.14
N GLU A 13 12.81 11.45 -17.15
CA GLU A 13 11.63 10.60 -17.22
C GLU A 13 10.89 10.58 -15.85
N PRO A 14 9.57 10.84 -15.79
CA PRO A 14 8.82 10.79 -14.54
C PRO A 14 8.90 9.41 -13.87
N LEU A 15 9.00 9.36 -12.53
CA LEU A 15 9.10 8.10 -11.75
C LEU A 15 7.97 7.10 -12.08
N LYS A 16 6.76 7.60 -12.35
CA LYS A 16 5.62 6.79 -12.83
C LYS A 16 5.98 5.97 -14.06
N THR A 17 6.57 6.60 -15.07
CA THR A 17 6.89 5.96 -16.35
C THR A 17 8.01 4.94 -16.20
N ILE A 18 9.04 5.28 -15.40
CA ILE A 18 10.14 4.36 -15.06
C ILE A 18 9.57 3.10 -14.39
N LEU A 19 8.78 3.28 -13.33
CA LEU A 19 8.22 2.16 -12.60
C LEU A 19 7.23 1.35 -13.45
N GLN A 20 6.42 1.98 -14.32
CA GLN A 20 5.53 1.26 -15.23
C GLN A 20 6.31 0.29 -16.15
N LYS A 21 7.44 0.74 -16.70
CA LYS A 21 8.32 -0.12 -17.52
C LYS A 21 8.92 -1.25 -16.69
N GLN A 22 9.40 -0.96 -15.48
CA GLN A 22 10.01 -1.95 -14.60
C GLN A 22 9.00 -2.99 -14.11
N VAL A 23 7.80 -2.57 -13.71
CA VAL A 23 6.69 -3.45 -13.28
C VAL A 23 6.26 -4.37 -14.43
N ALA A 24 6.20 -3.86 -15.66
CA ALA A 24 5.90 -4.68 -16.84
C ALA A 24 6.97 -5.76 -17.13
N GLY A 25 8.18 -5.61 -16.58
CA GLY A 25 9.25 -6.61 -16.70
C GLY A 25 9.12 -7.80 -15.75
N PHE A 26 8.24 -7.74 -14.75
CA PHE A 26 7.99 -8.87 -13.84
C PHE A 26 7.04 -9.88 -14.50
N ALA A 27 7.40 -11.17 -14.42
CA ALA A 27 6.51 -12.25 -14.82
C ALA A 27 5.25 -12.27 -13.93
N PRO A 28 4.08 -12.72 -14.44
CA PRO A 28 2.89 -12.88 -13.61
C PRO A 28 3.16 -13.70 -12.36
N GLY A 29 2.72 -13.19 -11.20
CA GLY A 29 2.91 -13.85 -9.91
C GLY A 29 4.33 -13.72 -9.33
N VAL A 30 5.16 -12.83 -9.86
CA VAL A 30 6.50 -12.50 -9.32
C VAL A 30 6.51 -11.05 -8.83
N TYR A 31 6.99 -10.83 -7.60
CA TYR A 31 6.90 -9.54 -6.91
C TYR A 31 8.22 -9.12 -6.27
N PRO A 32 8.55 -7.81 -6.25
CA PRO A 32 9.67 -7.28 -5.51
C PRO A 32 9.26 -7.02 -4.05
N VAL A 33 9.65 -7.92 -3.14
CA VAL A 33 9.29 -7.87 -1.72
C VAL A 33 10.35 -7.08 -0.94
N ASN A 34 9.97 -5.96 -0.32
CA ASN A 34 10.85 -5.13 0.52
C ASN A 34 10.89 -5.62 1.98
N GLU A 35 9.75 -6.00 2.54
CA GLU A 35 9.62 -6.49 3.91
C GLU A 35 8.58 -7.62 3.97
N LEU A 36 8.83 -8.60 4.85
CA LEU A 36 7.91 -9.69 5.12
C LEU A 36 8.01 -10.15 6.58
N PHE A 37 6.98 -9.85 7.38
CA PHE A 37 6.98 -10.11 8.83
C PHE A 37 5.57 -10.36 9.37
N GLU A 38 5.47 -10.95 10.56
CA GLU A 38 4.22 -11.20 11.28
C GLU A 38 4.09 -10.25 12.47
N THR A 39 2.96 -9.55 12.56
CA THR A 39 2.67 -8.57 13.62
C THR A 39 1.14 -8.44 13.81
N ILE A 40 0.69 -7.35 14.43
CA ILE A 40 -0.72 -6.98 14.55
C ILE A 40 -1.07 -5.87 13.56
N GLN A 41 -2.16 -6.01 12.79
CA GLN A 41 -2.70 -4.92 11.99
C GLN A 41 -3.08 -3.76 12.92
N GLY A 42 -2.44 -2.61 12.73
CA GLY A 42 -2.57 -1.46 13.62
C GLY A 42 -3.62 -0.44 13.19
N GLU A 43 -4.26 -0.59 12.03
CA GLU A 43 -5.14 0.42 11.45
C GLU A 43 -6.44 -0.16 10.87
N GLY A 44 -7.46 0.70 10.73
CA GLY A 44 -8.70 0.40 10.03
C GLY A 44 -9.60 -0.62 10.74
N VAL A 45 -10.41 -1.32 9.96
CA VAL A 45 -11.38 -2.32 10.44
C VAL A 45 -10.73 -3.51 11.14
N PHE A 46 -9.53 -3.90 10.71
CA PHE A 46 -8.80 -5.04 11.25
C PHE A 46 -7.82 -4.69 12.37
N THR A 47 -7.90 -3.47 12.93
CA THR A 47 -7.08 -3.08 14.08
C THR A 47 -7.12 -4.14 15.19
N GLY A 48 -5.96 -4.66 15.61
CA GLY A 48 -5.82 -5.70 16.64
C GLY A 48 -5.72 -7.14 16.13
N GLN A 49 -5.93 -7.38 14.83
CA GLN A 49 -5.87 -8.71 14.23
C GLN A 49 -4.41 -9.13 13.93
N PRO A 50 -3.94 -10.33 14.35
CA PRO A 50 -2.68 -10.89 13.88
C PRO A 50 -2.63 -11.01 12.37
N ALA A 51 -1.55 -10.52 11.77
CA ALA A 51 -1.39 -10.40 10.33
C ALA A 51 0.06 -10.60 9.88
N ILE A 52 0.22 -11.19 8.69
CA ILE A 52 1.49 -11.21 7.96
C ILE A 52 1.50 -9.98 7.04
N PHE A 53 2.45 -9.08 7.21
CA PHE A 53 2.63 -7.93 6.34
C PHE A 53 3.59 -8.30 5.21
N LEU A 54 3.11 -8.16 3.97
CA LEU A 54 3.88 -8.30 2.75
C LEU A 54 4.02 -6.91 2.12
N ARG A 55 5.20 -6.29 2.25
CA ARG A 55 5.49 -4.96 1.70
C ARG A 55 6.16 -5.09 0.33
N LEU A 56 5.53 -4.56 -0.71
CA LEU A 56 6.11 -4.50 -2.05
C LEU A 56 6.98 -3.25 -2.26
N GLN A 57 7.91 -3.33 -3.20
CA GLN A 57 8.74 -2.20 -3.66
C GLN A 57 8.06 -1.47 -4.82
N GLY A 58 8.31 -0.16 -4.96
CA GLY A 58 7.86 0.70 -6.06
C GLY A 58 6.66 1.57 -5.68
N CYS A 59 6.79 2.91 -5.78
CA CYS A 59 5.67 3.84 -5.59
C CYS A 59 5.90 5.19 -6.28
N PRO A 60 5.12 5.52 -7.32
CA PRO A 60 5.23 6.81 -8.01
C PRO A 60 4.33 7.90 -7.42
N VAL A 61 3.54 7.61 -6.38
CA VAL A 61 2.56 8.57 -5.82
C VAL A 61 3.26 9.82 -5.26
N GLY A 62 4.43 9.64 -4.62
CA GLY A 62 5.28 10.75 -4.18
C GLY A 62 4.75 11.53 -2.97
N CYS A 63 4.10 10.85 -2.01
CA CYS A 63 3.55 11.51 -0.82
C CYS A 63 4.66 12.16 0.04
N PRO A 64 4.66 13.49 0.29
CA PRO A 64 5.74 14.16 1.02
C PRO A 64 5.93 13.67 2.46
N TRP A 65 4.89 13.09 3.06
CA TRP A 65 4.86 12.57 4.44
C TRP A 65 4.79 11.04 4.49
N CYS A 66 5.22 10.36 3.42
CA CYS A 66 5.35 8.90 3.44
C CYS A 66 6.38 8.47 4.49
N ASP A 67 6.03 7.53 5.34
CA ASP A 67 6.92 6.86 6.30
C ASP A 67 7.76 5.77 5.62
N THR A 68 7.36 5.28 4.46
CA THR A 68 8.07 4.24 3.69
C THR A 68 8.68 4.75 2.39
N GLN A 69 9.34 5.92 2.40
CA GLN A 69 10.00 6.49 1.20
C GLN A 69 11.04 5.55 0.58
N HIS A 70 11.66 4.69 1.40
CA HIS A 70 12.60 3.66 0.96
C HIS A 70 11.98 2.65 -0.03
N THR A 71 10.64 2.54 -0.11
CA THR A 71 9.97 1.68 -1.08
C THR A 71 9.66 2.36 -2.41
N TRP A 72 10.07 3.60 -2.67
CA TRP A 72 9.58 4.34 -3.85
C TRP A 72 10.21 3.88 -5.17
N THR A 73 11.49 3.54 -5.16
CA THR A 73 12.25 3.23 -6.38
C THR A 73 12.53 1.73 -6.48
N LEU A 74 12.62 1.22 -7.70
CA LEU A 74 12.99 -0.17 -7.96
C LEU A 74 14.34 -0.18 -8.69
N GLN A 75 15.44 0.00 -7.94
CA GLN A 75 16.78 0.00 -8.53
C GLN A 75 17.30 -1.44 -8.60
N PRO A 76 17.87 -1.89 -9.73
CA PRO A 76 18.49 -3.21 -9.81
C PRO A 76 19.62 -3.42 -8.79
N SER A 77 20.33 -2.35 -8.42
CA SER A 77 21.40 -2.39 -7.41
C SER A 77 20.91 -2.67 -5.99
N ASP A 78 19.62 -2.46 -5.72
CA ASP A 78 19.01 -2.72 -4.41
C ASP A 78 18.45 -4.15 -4.30
N GLN A 79 18.51 -4.95 -5.37
CA GLN A 79 18.03 -6.32 -5.33
C GLN A 79 18.95 -7.20 -4.48
N THR A 80 18.35 -7.95 -3.55
CA THR A 80 19.04 -8.90 -2.69
C THR A 80 18.30 -10.26 -2.63
N SER A 81 18.80 -11.19 -1.83
CA SER A 81 18.21 -12.50 -1.58
C SER A 81 16.98 -12.41 -0.66
N ALA A 82 16.04 -13.35 -0.80
CA ALA A 82 14.89 -13.45 0.11
C ALA A 82 15.32 -13.63 1.58
N GLY A 83 16.43 -14.33 1.82
CA GLY A 83 16.99 -14.52 3.15
C GLY A 83 17.37 -13.21 3.84
N GLU A 84 17.93 -12.25 3.10
CA GLU A 84 18.27 -10.93 3.65
C GLU A 84 17.03 -10.10 4.01
N ILE A 85 15.96 -10.20 3.22
CA ILE A 85 14.69 -9.52 3.52
C ILE A 85 14.06 -10.06 4.80
N LEU A 86 14.22 -11.36 5.07
CA LEU A 86 13.63 -12.02 6.24
C LEU A 86 14.30 -11.69 7.58
N VAL A 87 15.56 -11.25 7.53
CA VAL A 87 16.36 -10.87 8.71
C VAL A 87 16.59 -9.36 8.79
N LYS A 88 15.93 -8.58 7.93
CA LYS A 88 16.02 -7.14 7.89
C LYS A 88 15.54 -6.55 9.22
N THR A 89 16.40 -5.77 9.87
CA THR A 89 16.11 -5.13 11.18
C THR A 89 15.81 -3.64 11.08
N SER A 90 15.93 -3.06 9.88
CA SER A 90 15.71 -1.64 9.63
C SER A 90 15.15 -1.42 8.24
N ALA A 91 14.26 -0.43 8.12
CA ALA A 91 13.72 0.03 6.85
C ALA A 91 14.82 0.55 5.91
N ASP A 92 14.91 -0.01 4.71
CA ASP A 92 15.85 0.40 3.65
C ASP A 92 15.34 0.03 2.25
N THR A 93 16.07 0.41 1.21
CA THR A 93 15.66 0.25 -0.20
C THR A 93 15.73 -1.19 -0.73
N ARG A 94 16.37 -2.11 -0.01
CA ARG A 94 16.62 -3.48 -0.50
C ARG A 94 15.33 -4.27 -0.61
N TYR A 95 15.21 -5.01 -1.71
CA TYR A 95 14.08 -5.91 -1.99
C TYR A 95 14.56 -7.23 -2.58
N ALA A 96 13.76 -8.29 -2.45
CA ALA A 96 13.98 -9.57 -3.10
C ALA A 96 12.86 -9.89 -4.07
N VAL A 97 13.22 -10.38 -5.26
CA VAL A 97 12.26 -10.85 -6.25
C VAL A 97 11.81 -12.26 -5.89
N GLN A 98 10.52 -12.45 -5.64
CA GLN A 98 9.96 -13.72 -5.18
C GLN A 98 8.70 -14.07 -5.96
N SER A 99 8.49 -15.35 -6.26
CA SER A 99 7.22 -15.82 -6.82
C SER A 99 6.14 -15.95 -5.73
N SER A 100 4.88 -16.03 -6.13
CA SER A 100 3.74 -16.24 -5.23
C SER A 100 3.93 -17.51 -4.38
N ASN A 101 4.47 -18.57 -4.98
CA ASN A 101 4.79 -19.82 -4.28
C ASN A 101 5.94 -19.65 -3.28
N ASP A 102 6.99 -18.90 -3.63
CA ASP A 102 8.11 -18.65 -2.71
C ASP A 102 7.65 -17.84 -1.49
N ILE A 103 6.76 -16.88 -1.69
CA ILE A 103 6.15 -16.09 -0.61
C ILE A 103 5.39 -17.02 0.34
N VAL A 104 4.51 -17.89 -0.16
CA VAL A 104 3.76 -18.84 0.68
C VAL A 104 4.67 -19.85 1.38
N ASN A 105 5.70 -20.34 0.69
CA ASN A 105 6.70 -21.22 1.29
C ASN A 105 7.46 -20.54 2.41
N THR A 106 7.77 -19.26 2.25
CA THR A 106 8.41 -18.44 3.28
C THR A 106 7.53 -18.34 4.52
N PHE A 107 6.22 -18.14 4.39
CA PHE A 107 5.30 -18.08 5.54
C PHE A 107 5.35 -19.39 6.35
N LYS A 108 5.33 -20.53 5.65
CA LYS A 108 5.42 -21.86 6.25
C LYS A 108 6.76 -22.11 6.93
N GLN A 109 7.87 -21.78 6.26
CA GLN A 109 9.22 -21.97 6.79
C GLN A 109 9.49 -21.11 8.03
N ARG A 110 8.94 -19.90 8.07
CA ARG A 110 9.01 -19.01 9.24
C ARG A 110 8.09 -19.44 10.39
N GLY A 111 7.16 -20.35 10.13
CA GLY A 111 6.18 -20.81 11.12
C GLY A 111 5.19 -19.71 11.50
N PHE A 112 4.89 -18.77 10.59
CA PHE A 112 3.87 -17.74 10.83
C PHE A 112 2.52 -18.40 11.10
N THR A 113 1.81 -17.87 12.10
CA THR A 113 0.57 -18.43 12.63
C THR A 113 -0.67 -17.64 12.20
N ALA A 114 -0.50 -16.35 11.91
CA ALA A 114 -1.55 -15.47 11.44
C ALA A 114 -2.13 -15.97 10.11
N LYS A 115 -3.45 -15.83 9.97
CA LYS A 115 -4.21 -16.20 8.78
C LYS A 115 -4.69 -15.01 7.96
N HIS A 116 -4.36 -13.80 8.40
CA HIS A 116 -4.62 -12.56 7.69
C HIS A 116 -3.32 -12.07 7.04
N VAL A 117 -3.34 -11.74 5.76
CA VAL A 117 -2.18 -11.23 5.04
C VAL A 117 -2.51 -9.82 4.55
N VAL A 118 -1.69 -8.86 4.95
CA VAL A 118 -1.80 -7.45 4.54
C VAL A 118 -0.76 -7.18 3.47
N ILE A 119 -1.22 -7.07 2.23
CA ILE A 119 -0.41 -6.68 1.08
C ILE A 119 -0.38 -5.16 1.03
N THR A 120 0.81 -4.58 1.18
CA THR A 120 1.04 -3.14 1.26
C THR A 120 2.34 -2.80 0.53
N GLY A 121 2.89 -1.62 0.78
CA GLY A 121 4.27 -1.29 0.46
C GLY A 121 4.46 -0.73 -0.91
N GLY A 122 5.23 0.35 -0.97
CA GLY A 122 5.13 1.24 -2.09
C GLY A 122 3.64 1.44 -2.45
N GLU A 123 3.31 1.25 -3.72
CA GLU A 123 1.93 1.14 -4.17
C GLU A 123 1.67 -0.28 -4.74
N PRO A 124 1.04 -1.19 -3.97
CA PRO A 124 0.94 -2.59 -4.36
C PRO A 124 0.05 -2.80 -5.59
N CYS A 125 -0.93 -1.93 -5.86
CA CYS A 125 -1.83 -2.07 -7.01
C CYS A 125 -1.18 -1.66 -8.34
N MET A 126 0.11 -1.27 -8.34
CA MET A 126 0.91 -1.27 -9.57
C MET A 126 1.03 -2.68 -10.17
N TYR A 127 1.07 -3.69 -9.31
CA TYR A 127 1.21 -5.09 -9.69
C TYR A 127 -0.15 -5.75 -9.93
N ASP A 128 -0.16 -6.85 -10.69
CA ASP A 128 -1.32 -7.73 -10.75
C ASP A 128 -1.27 -8.68 -9.57
N LEU A 129 -2.18 -8.54 -8.61
CA LEU A 129 -2.17 -9.30 -7.37
C LEU A 129 -3.06 -10.54 -7.45
N ARG A 130 -3.70 -10.82 -8.60
CA ARG A 130 -4.55 -12.02 -8.76
C ARG A 130 -3.77 -13.34 -8.56
N PRO A 131 -2.58 -13.55 -9.15
CA PRO A 131 -1.84 -14.80 -8.94
C PRO A 131 -1.42 -15.00 -7.47
N LEU A 132 -1.01 -13.92 -6.81
CA LEU A 132 -0.69 -13.96 -5.38
C LEU A 132 -1.93 -14.26 -4.54
N ALA A 133 -3.06 -13.66 -4.88
CA ALA A 133 -4.30 -13.84 -4.16
C ALA A 133 -4.79 -15.29 -4.23
N GLU A 134 -4.75 -15.88 -5.43
CA GLU A 134 -5.10 -17.29 -5.67
C GLU A 134 -4.28 -18.23 -4.78
N VAL A 135 -2.94 -18.15 -4.84
CA VAL A 135 -2.05 -19.05 -4.08
C VAL A 135 -2.21 -18.87 -2.56
N LEU A 136 -2.42 -17.63 -2.10
CA LEU A 136 -2.62 -17.36 -0.67
C LEU A 136 -3.98 -17.86 -0.16
N GLU A 137 -5.05 -17.65 -0.93
CA GLU A 137 -6.39 -18.13 -0.56
C GLU A 137 -6.45 -19.66 -0.56
N GLU A 138 -5.85 -20.32 -1.54
CA GLU A 138 -5.70 -21.78 -1.57
C GLU A 138 -4.91 -22.32 -0.37
N ALA A 139 -3.93 -21.55 0.12
CA ALA A 139 -3.17 -21.88 1.33
C ALA A 139 -3.92 -21.53 2.64
N GLY A 140 -5.16 -21.05 2.56
CA GLY A 140 -6.04 -20.78 3.69
C GLY A 140 -5.83 -19.41 4.34
N TYR A 141 -5.24 -18.45 3.63
CA TYR A 141 -5.09 -17.07 4.10
C TYR A 141 -6.26 -16.20 3.63
N ARG A 142 -6.62 -15.22 4.47
CA ARG A 142 -7.49 -14.09 4.12
C ARG A 142 -6.64 -12.89 3.76
N LEU A 143 -7.08 -12.12 2.79
CA LEU A 143 -6.28 -11.04 2.22
C LEU A 143 -6.85 -9.66 2.53
N GLN A 144 -5.94 -8.73 2.79
CA GLN A 144 -6.18 -7.30 2.81
C GLN A 144 -5.17 -6.61 1.90
N ILE A 145 -5.61 -5.64 1.11
CA ILE A 145 -4.73 -4.71 0.39
C ILE A 145 -4.86 -3.31 1.00
N GLU A 146 -3.74 -2.65 1.21
CA GLU A 146 -3.68 -1.21 1.47
C GLU A 146 -3.09 -0.48 0.26
N THR A 147 -3.86 0.41 -0.35
CA THR A 147 -3.48 1.14 -1.58
C THR A 147 -3.85 2.61 -1.52
N SER A 148 -3.17 3.45 -2.29
CA SER A 148 -3.54 4.86 -2.50
C SER A 148 -4.82 5.05 -3.33
N GLY A 149 -5.23 4.02 -4.07
CA GLY A 149 -6.36 4.09 -5.01
C GLY A 149 -6.01 4.73 -6.36
N THR A 150 -4.74 4.97 -6.66
CA THR A 150 -4.32 5.59 -7.93
C THR A 150 -4.02 4.58 -9.06
N PHE A 151 -4.22 3.29 -8.80
CA PHE A 151 -4.05 2.20 -9.77
C PHE A 151 -5.24 1.24 -9.73
N GLU A 152 -5.44 0.51 -10.83
CA GLU A 152 -6.49 -0.50 -10.92
C GLU A 152 -6.22 -1.64 -9.94
N ILE A 153 -7.22 -1.97 -9.13
CA ILE A 153 -7.08 -2.97 -8.07
C ILE A 153 -7.40 -4.35 -8.66
N ARG A 154 -6.36 -5.05 -9.09
CA ARG A 154 -6.44 -6.40 -9.69
C ARG A 154 -6.13 -7.46 -8.64
N THR A 155 -7.16 -8.03 -8.05
CA THR A 155 -7.06 -9.04 -6.97
C THR A 155 -8.31 -9.94 -6.98
N SER A 156 -8.41 -10.90 -6.07
CA SER A 156 -9.61 -11.74 -5.90
C SER A 156 -10.80 -10.92 -5.38
N ASP A 157 -12.02 -11.42 -5.58
CA ASP A 157 -13.22 -10.77 -5.04
C ASP A 157 -13.30 -10.85 -3.50
N ASN A 158 -12.66 -11.86 -2.91
CA ASN A 158 -12.63 -12.09 -1.46
C ASN A 158 -11.68 -11.14 -0.72
N THR A 159 -10.74 -10.51 -1.43
CA THR A 159 -9.75 -9.63 -0.82
C THR A 159 -10.41 -8.39 -0.25
N TRP A 160 -10.11 -8.07 1.02
CA TRP A 160 -10.50 -6.80 1.61
C TRP A 160 -9.63 -5.67 1.10
N VAL A 161 -10.21 -4.62 0.55
CA VAL A 161 -9.46 -3.50 -0.02
C VAL A 161 -9.67 -2.25 0.83
N THR A 162 -8.60 -1.79 1.45
CA THR A 162 -8.51 -0.51 2.15
C THR A 162 -7.85 0.51 1.22
N VAL A 163 -8.65 1.44 0.70
CA VAL A 163 -8.13 2.58 -0.06
C VAL A 163 -7.84 3.73 0.90
N SER A 164 -6.63 4.27 0.86
CA SER A 164 -6.26 5.52 1.54
C SER A 164 -5.99 6.59 0.48
N PRO A 165 -7.03 7.32 0.04
CA PRO A 165 -6.94 8.22 -1.11
C PRO A 165 -5.81 9.22 -0.96
N LYS A 166 -4.93 9.30 -1.97
CA LYS A 166 -3.86 10.29 -2.02
C LYS A 166 -4.20 11.33 -3.08
N LEU A 167 -4.61 12.51 -2.61
CA LEU A 167 -5.14 13.59 -3.46
C LEU A 167 -4.07 14.64 -3.71
N GLU A 168 -3.87 15.05 -4.97
CA GLU A 168 -2.95 16.14 -5.35
C GLU A 168 -1.50 15.89 -4.90
N MET A 169 -1.04 14.63 -4.94
CA MET A 169 0.34 14.31 -4.62
C MET A 169 1.29 14.71 -5.77
N PRO A 170 2.57 15.00 -5.47
CA PRO A 170 3.60 15.34 -6.46
C PRO A 170 3.72 14.36 -7.64
N GLY A 171 3.35 13.09 -7.47
CA GLY A 171 3.32 12.10 -8.55
C GLY A 171 2.29 12.38 -9.65
N GLY A 172 1.37 13.33 -9.45
CA GLY A 172 0.37 13.72 -10.45
C GLY A 172 -0.61 12.60 -10.80
N LEU A 173 -0.90 11.73 -9.84
CA LEU A 173 -1.79 10.59 -10.02
C LEU A 173 -3.16 10.87 -9.40
N ASP A 174 -4.21 10.69 -10.21
CA ASP A 174 -5.58 10.76 -9.73
C ASP A 174 -6.01 9.45 -9.06
N VAL A 175 -6.85 9.58 -8.04
CA VAL A 175 -7.58 8.45 -7.48
C VAL A 175 -8.61 7.97 -8.50
N LEU A 176 -8.63 6.66 -8.76
CA LEU A 176 -9.48 6.06 -9.76
C LEU A 176 -10.87 5.75 -9.20
N ALA A 177 -11.91 6.05 -9.97
CA ALA A 177 -13.27 5.66 -9.62
C ALA A 177 -13.43 4.13 -9.53
N SER A 178 -12.67 3.35 -10.31
CA SER A 178 -12.64 1.88 -10.22
C SER A 178 -12.08 1.41 -8.88
N ALA A 179 -10.97 2.00 -8.42
CA ALA A 179 -10.39 1.71 -7.11
C ALA A 179 -11.36 2.03 -5.97
N MET A 180 -12.01 3.20 -6.02
CA MET A 180 -13.02 3.59 -5.02
C MET A 180 -14.24 2.65 -5.02
N ARG A 181 -14.74 2.24 -6.19
CA ARG A 181 -15.81 1.23 -6.28
C ARG A 181 -15.39 -0.14 -5.75
N ARG A 182 -14.11 -0.52 -5.92
CA ARG A 182 -13.58 -1.79 -5.40
C ARG A 182 -13.37 -1.78 -3.88
N ALA A 183 -13.21 -0.60 -3.28
CA ALA A 183 -12.94 -0.45 -1.85
C ALA A 183 -14.00 -1.11 -0.96
N ASN A 184 -13.53 -1.88 0.02
CA ASN A 184 -14.32 -2.32 1.17
C ASN A 184 -14.25 -1.28 2.30
N GLU A 185 -13.14 -0.55 2.36
CA GLU A 185 -12.87 0.51 3.32
C GLU A 185 -12.17 1.69 2.63
N VAL A 186 -12.62 2.91 2.91
CA VAL A 186 -11.89 4.14 2.62
C VAL A 186 -11.35 4.70 3.93
N LYS A 187 -10.02 4.64 4.10
CA LYS A 187 -9.31 5.09 5.30
C LYS A 187 -8.56 6.39 5.00
N HIS A 188 -9.18 7.52 5.31
CA HIS A 188 -8.68 8.83 4.91
C HIS A 188 -7.88 9.52 6.03
N PRO A 189 -6.59 9.82 5.82
CA PRO A 189 -5.79 10.56 6.79
C PRO A 189 -6.20 12.03 6.84
N ILE A 190 -6.45 12.57 8.03
CA ILE A 190 -6.85 13.97 8.21
C ILE A 190 -6.04 14.68 9.30
N ALA A 191 -5.84 15.98 9.12
CA ALA A 191 -5.32 16.88 10.16
C ALA A 191 -6.13 18.18 10.33
N MET A 192 -6.98 18.49 9.36
CA MET A 192 -7.65 19.79 9.18
C MET A 192 -8.97 19.56 8.42
N GLU A 193 -9.93 20.48 8.57
CA GLU A 193 -11.25 20.41 7.94
C GLU A 193 -11.19 20.21 6.42
N LYS A 194 -10.27 20.93 5.74
CA LYS A 194 -10.07 20.79 4.30
C LYS A 194 -9.79 19.37 3.80
N HIS A 195 -9.25 18.50 4.67
CA HIS A 195 -9.05 17.10 4.28
C HIS A 195 -10.37 16.31 4.29
N ILE A 196 -11.32 16.68 5.15
CA ILE A 196 -12.68 16.12 5.18
C ILE A 196 -13.45 16.64 3.96
N GLU A 197 -13.36 17.94 3.67
CA GLU A 197 -13.96 18.55 2.47
C GLU A 197 -13.45 17.87 1.19
N ALA A 198 -12.14 17.66 1.07
CA ALA A 198 -11.56 16.95 -0.07
C ALA A 198 -12.03 15.48 -0.17
N LEU A 199 -12.30 14.82 0.96
CA LEU A 199 -12.90 13.48 0.96
C LEU A 199 -14.35 13.52 0.48
N ASP A 200 -15.13 14.50 0.91
CA ASP A 200 -16.52 14.67 0.48
C ASP A 200 -16.61 14.88 -1.04
N GLU A 201 -15.76 15.76 -1.59
CA GLU A 201 -15.66 15.98 -3.03
C GLU A 201 -15.22 14.72 -3.78
N LEU A 202 -14.28 13.95 -3.22
CA LEU A 202 -13.87 12.67 -3.79
C LEU A 202 -15.02 11.67 -3.81
N LEU A 203 -15.77 11.53 -2.72
CA LEU A 203 -16.90 10.59 -2.62
C LEU A 203 -18.03 10.93 -3.59
N ILE A 204 -18.22 12.22 -3.93
CA ILE A 204 -19.14 12.64 -4.99
C ILE A 204 -18.63 12.24 -6.37
N ARG A 205 -17.36 12.54 -6.67
CA ARG A 205 -16.73 12.28 -7.97
C ARG A 205 -16.46 10.80 -8.23
N CYS A 206 -16.17 10.04 -7.19
CA CYS A 206 -15.80 8.64 -7.20
C CYS A 206 -16.61 7.89 -6.12
N PRO A 207 -17.91 7.65 -6.36
CA PRO A 207 -18.78 7.03 -5.38
C PRO A 207 -18.33 5.61 -5.05
N VAL A 208 -18.48 5.26 -3.78
CA VAL A 208 -18.21 3.93 -3.21
C VAL A 208 -19.50 3.12 -3.10
N LYS A 209 -19.39 1.84 -2.75
CA LYS A 209 -20.56 1.01 -2.47
C LYS A 209 -21.22 1.43 -1.15
N PRO A 210 -22.54 1.24 -0.97
CA PRO A 210 -23.23 1.60 0.28
C PRO A 210 -22.63 0.93 1.53
N GLU A 211 -22.07 -0.28 1.39
CA GLU A 211 -21.48 -1.05 2.48
C GLU A 211 -20.01 -0.69 2.74
N THR A 212 -19.41 0.19 1.93
CA THR A 212 -18.02 0.60 2.09
C THR A 212 -17.86 1.38 3.40
N ILE A 213 -16.94 0.92 4.24
CA ILE A 213 -16.65 1.57 5.52
C ILE A 213 -15.85 2.84 5.27
N ILE A 214 -16.35 3.99 5.72
CA ILE A 214 -15.58 5.23 5.73
C ILE A 214 -14.92 5.39 7.10
N ALA A 215 -13.60 5.52 7.10
CA ALA A 215 -12.81 5.71 8.30
C ALA A 215 -11.95 6.98 8.21
N LEU A 216 -11.90 7.76 9.28
CA LEU A 216 -11.00 8.91 9.41
C LEU A 216 -9.82 8.55 10.30
N GLN A 217 -8.61 8.87 9.83
CA GLN A 217 -7.37 8.60 10.55
C GLN A 217 -6.63 9.90 10.90
N PRO A 218 -6.51 10.28 12.17
CA PRO A 218 -5.80 11.50 12.53
C PRO A 218 -4.30 11.38 12.27
N ILE A 219 -3.76 12.26 11.44
CA ILE A 219 -2.32 12.30 11.11
C ILE A 219 -1.50 12.58 12.38
N SER A 220 -0.47 11.76 12.59
CA SER A 220 0.46 11.86 13.73
C SER A 220 -0.21 11.90 15.10
N GLN A 221 -1.48 11.49 15.21
CA GLN A 221 -2.25 11.45 16.46
C GLN A 221 -2.24 12.78 17.23
N ARG A 222 -2.12 13.91 16.53
CA ARG A 222 -2.14 15.22 17.20
C ARG A 222 -3.51 15.42 17.86
N PRO A 223 -3.59 16.00 19.08
CA PRO A 223 -4.85 16.16 19.79
C PRO A 223 -5.94 16.82 18.96
N ARG A 224 -5.61 17.92 18.27
CA ARG A 224 -6.54 18.65 17.39
C ARG A 224 -7.06 17.80 16.22
N ALA A 225 -6.21 17.02 15.57
CA ALA A 225 -6.62 16.16 14.46
C ALA A 225 -7.51 15.01 14.96
N THR A 226 -7.19 14.48 16.13
CA THR A 226 -7.92 13.37 16.78
C THR A 226 -9.31 13.82 17.21
N GLU A 227 -9.43 14.98 17.86
CA GLU A 227 -10.72 15.56 18.24
C GLU A 227 -11.60 15.84 17.02
N LEU A 228 -11.02 16.39 15.96
CA LEU A 228 -11.72 16.60 14.69
C LEU A 228 -12.22 15.27 14.10
N ALA A 229 -11.37 14.26 14.02
CA ALA A 229 -11.75 12.94 13.52
C ALA A 229 -12.88 12.32 14.33
N ILE A 230 -12.80 12.37 15.66
CA ILE A 230 -13.84 11.85 16.56
C ILE A 230 -15.17 12.56 16.32
N LYS A 231 -15.16 13.90 16.34
CA LYS A 231 -16.37 14.71 16.15
C LYS A 231 -17.04 14.40 14.81
N THR A 232 -16.27 14.34 13.73
CA THR A 232 -16.79 14.06 12.39
C THR A 232 -17.29 12.63 12.27
N CYS A 233 -16.57 11.65 12.84
CA CYS A 233 -17.00 10.25 12.84
C CYS A 233 -18.34 10.07 13.55
N ILE A 234 -18.51 10.66 14.73
CA ILE A 234 -19.78 10.62 15.47
C ILE A 234 -20.90 11.26 14.66
N ALA A 235 -20.66 12.45 14.09
CA ALA A 235 -21.67 13.19 13.34
C ALA A 235 -22.13 12.48 12.05
N ARG A 236 -21.23 11.74 11.40
CA ARG A 236 -21.49 11.08 10.11
C ARG A 236 -21.69 9.57 10.21
N ASN A 237 -21.67 9.02 11.43
CA ASN A 237 -21.65 7.59 11.68
C ASN A 237 -20.52 6.87 10.91
N TRP A 238 -19.34 7.50 10.86
CA TRP A 238 -18.14 6.94 10.27
C TRP A 238 -17.25 6.31 11.34
N ARG A 239 -16.26 5.52 10.91
CA ARG A 239 -15.32 4.84 11.80
C ARG A 239 -14.12 5.73 12.13
N LEU A 240 -13.68 5.74 13.38
CA LEU A 240 -12.37 6.26 13.73
C LEU A 240 -11.31 5.17 13.52
N SER A 241 -10.26 5.45 12.75
CA SER A 241 -9.07 4.60 12.62
C SER A 241 -7.91 5.26 13.35
N VAL A 242 -7.36 4.60 14.36
CA VAL A 242 -6.16 5.08 15.07
C VAL A 242 -4.96 4.23 14.67
N GLN A 243 -3.76 4.82 14.66
CA GLN A 243 -2.53 4.08 14.37
C GLN A 243 -2.05 3.35 15.64
N MET A 244 -2.67 2.22 15.96
CA MET A 244 -2.45 1.47 17.21
C MET A 244 -0.98 1.09 17.41
N HIS A 245 -0.30 0.74 16.32
CA HIS A 245 1.11 0.34 16.33
C HIS A 245 2.04 1.41 16.94
N LYS A 246 1.73 2.70 16.75
CA LYS A 246 2.50 3.81 17.35
C LYS A 246 2.30 3.94 18.86
N TYR A 247 1.14 3.54 19.38
CA TYR A 247 0.90 3.52 20.83
C TYR A 247 1.57 2.32 21.50
N LEU A 248 1.64 1.20 20.79
CA LEU A 248 2.20 -0.05 21.29
C LEU A 248 3.72 -0.20 21.05
N ALA A 249 4.32 0.70 20.27
CA ALA A 249 5.71 0.61 19.82
C ALA A 249 6.04 -0.75 19.18
N ILE A 250 5.09 -1.23 18.35
CA ILE A 250 5.27 -2.42 17.53
C ILE A 250 5.34 -1.97 16.07
N GLU A 251 6.32 -2.45 15.32
CA GLU A 251 6.38 -2.36 13.85
C GLU A 251 6.75 -3.75 13.34
#